data_AF-A0A6L3GP15-F1
#
_entry.id   AF-A0A6L3GP15-F1
#
_cell.length_a   1.000
_cell.length_b   1.000
_cell.length_c   1.000
_cell.angle_alpha   90.00
_cell.angle_beta   90.00
_cell.angle_gamma   90.00
#
_symmetry.space_group_name_H-M   'P 1'
#
loop_
_entity.id
_entity.type
_entity.pdbx_description
1 polymer ?
#
loop_
_entity_poly.entity_id
_entity_poly.type
_entity_poly.pdbx_seq_one_letter_code
_entity_poly.pdbx_strand_id
1 'polypeptide(L)'
;GTLFHEMTHSTGAEGVLDRIKPTSFGSEEYAREELVAELGSALTAQRYGMAKHIKEDSCAYLKSWLDALKESPQFIKTTLLDVKKATSLITQKVDKIAQELEQQVGEEQKTAPKEKMFYSSVAYLQSGNDTARLDAFRNKGDYEGLLTLAKEYYDGNGMDEKDTYASPLQNRGDDLLIEDKDFAVVYNGSVGGTYEVMLKCSEQEVRNHITRYGIDRASNDVREVAKDMTAERFVAMAQQKIPAFEMPNGEMLYLEYNRESDSLDVGHVTNAGLAARHTFPYDHNETLDANLQNVNEKLNEMEEYQEKEQEVEYQGGMRR
;
A
#
# COMPACT_ATOMS: atom_id res chain seq x y z
N GLY A 1 5.96 21.39 7.25
CA GLY A 1 5.56 21.92 8.57
C GLY A 1 4.45 22.94 8.41
N THR A 2 4.80 24.21 8.16
CA THR A 2 3.83 25.32 8.05
C THR A 2 2.76 25.09 6.99
N LEU A 3 3.12 24.63 5.78
CA LEU A 3 2.13 24.38 4.73
C LEU A 3 1.05 23.36 5.14
N PHE A 4 1.44 22.21 5.71
CA PHE A 4 0.47 21.20 6.15
C PHE A 4 -0.36 21.65 7.35
N HIS A 5 0.17 22.54 8.18
CA HIS A 5 -0.58 23.17 9.28
C HIS A 5 -1.74 24.00 8.71
N GLU A 6 -1.43 24.91 7.79
CA GLU A 6 -2.46 25.73 7.13
C GLU A 6 -3.43 24.91 6.28
N MET A 7 -2.94 23.85 5.61
CA MET A 7 -3.82 22.91 4.90
C MET A 7 -4.79 22.22 5.86
N THR A 8 -4.33 21.86 7.07
CA THR A 8 -5.18 21.24 8.09
C THR A 8 -6.26 22.20 8.57
N HIS A 9 -5.93 23.48 8.79
CA HIS A 9 -6.94 24.51 9.05
C HIS A 9 -7.96 24.64 7.92
N SER A 10 -7.52 24.60 6.66
CA SER A 10 -8.43 24.72 5.52
C SER A 10 -9.51 23.62 5.49
N THR A 11 -9.24 22.44 6.05
CA THR A 11 -10.24 21.37 6.16
C THR A 11 -11.34 21.67 7.18
N GLY A 12 -11.10 22.57 8.13
CA GLY A 12 -12.05 22.92 9.18
C GLY A 12 -13.12 23.93 8.76
N ALA A 13 -13.03 24.48 7.54
CA ALA A 13 -13.96 25.46 7.01
C ALA A 13 -15.40 24.92 6.86
N GLU A 14 -16.35 25.86 6.80
CA GLU A 14 -17.76 25.57 6.54
C GLU A 14 -17.94 24.90 5.17
N GLY A 15 -18.73 23.83 5.12
CA GLY A 15 -18.93 22.98 3.95
C GLY A 15 -17.83 21.94 3.72
N VAL A 16 -16.85 21.79 4.64
CA VAL A 16 -15.79 20.78 4.57
C VAL A 16 -15.87 19.80 5.74
N LEU A 17 -15.35 20.18 6.91
CA LEU A 17 -15.50 19.41 8.16
C LEU A 17 -16.24 20.20 9.25
N ASP A 18 -16.64 21.45 8.98
CA ASP A 18 -17.47 22.28 9.85
C ASP A 18 -16.96 22.40 11.30
N ARG A 19 -15.63 22.40 11.47
CA ARG A 19 -14.99 22.42 12.78
C ARG A 19 -14.73 23.84 13.27
N ILE A 20 -14.40 24.76 12.37
CA ILE A 20 -14.05 26.14 12.71
C ILE A 20 -15.34 26.93 12.95
N LYS A 21 -15.52 27.38 14.19
CA LYS A 21 -16.60 28.29 14.57
C LYS A 21 -16.05 29.70 14.80
N PRO A 22 -16.86 30.76 14.62
CA PRO A 22 -16.44 32.11 15.00
C PRO A 22 -16.10 32.15 16.49
N THR A 23 -14.82 32.32 16.81
CA THR A 23 -14.34 32.38 18.19
C THR A 23 -13.17 33.35 18.32
N SER A 24 -12.91 33.80 19.53
CA SER A 24 -11.78 34.71 19.84
C SER A 24 -10.47 33.94 19.93
N PHE A 25 -9.37 34.59 19.53
CA PHE A 25 -8.01 34.08 19.74
C PHE A 25 -7.78 33.76 21.23
N GLY A 26 -7.23 32.58 21.50
CA GLY A 26 -6.98 32.09 22.87
C GLY A 26 -8.19 31.44 23.57
N SER A 27 -9.31 31.24 22.89
CA SER A 27 -10.42 30.40 23.37
C SER A 27 -10.06 28.90 23.38
N GLU A 28 -10.85 28.10 24.08
CA GLU A 28 -10.69 26.64 24.12
C GLU A 28 -10.93 26.01 22.74
N GLU A 29 -11.92 26.52 21.99
CA GLU A 29 -12.20 26.08 20.62
C GLU A 29 -11.05 26.41 19.67
N TYR A 30 -10.44 27.59 19.83
CA TYR A 30 -9.26 27.99 19.07
C TYR A 30 -8.06 27.09 19.40
N ALA A 31 -7.80 26.82 20.68
CA ALA A 31 -6.71 25.94 21.10
C ALA A 31 -6.90 24.49 20.61
N ARG A 32 -8.14 24.00 20.55
CA ARG A 32 -8.47 22.70 19.97
C ARG A 32 -8.20 22.65 18.47
N GLU A 33 -8.55 23.70 17.74
CA GLU A 33 -8.30 23.76 16.29
C GLU A 33 -6.80 23.81 15.97
N GLU A 34 -6.00 24.58 16.72
CA GLU A 34 -4.55 24.58 16.58
C GLU A 34 -3.93 23.21 16.89
N LEU A 35 -4.48 22.48 17.88
CA LEU A 35 -4.08 21.11 18.17
C LEU A 35 -4.40 20.16 17.01
N VAL A 36 -5.58 20.30 16.40
CA VAL A 36 -5.95 19.53 15.20
C VAL A 36 -4.96 19.83 14.06
N ALA A 37 -4.62 21.09 13.85
CA ALA A 37 -3.69 21.53 12.81
C ALA A 37 -2.26 21.03 13.01
N GLU A 38 -1.73 21.11 14.23
CA GLU A 38 -0.37 20.68 14.54
C GLU A 38 -0.19 19.16 14.40
N LEU A 39 -1.15 18.38 14.91
CA LEU A 39 -1.13 16.91 14.81
C LEU A 39 -1.41 16.44 13.38
N GLY A 40 -2.38 17.05 12.68
CA GLY A 40 -2.67 16.72 11.29
C GLY A 40 -1.49 17.02 10.37
N SER A 41 -0.80 18.15 10.61
CA SER A 41 0.45 18.49 9.93
C SER A 41 1.55 17.46 10.16
N ALA A 42 1.71 16.97 11.40
CA ALA A 42 2.70 15.96 11.74
C ALA A 42 2.40 14.62 11.07
N LEU A 43 1.16 14.13 11.12
CA LEU A 43 0.76 12.87 10.49
C LEU A 43 0.86 12.94 8.97
N THR A 44 0.44 14.06 8.36
CA THR A 44 0.58 14.28 6.91
C THR A 44 2.05 14.30 6.50
N ALA A 45 2.91 15.01 7.23
CA ALA A 45 4.34 15.04 6.97
C ALA A 45 4.97 13.64 7.07
N GLN A 46 4.61 12.88 8.11
CA GLN A 46 5.05 11.50 8.30
C GLN A 46 4.61 10.62 7.12
N ARG A 47 3.36 10.75 6.67
CA ARG A 47 2.82 10.03 5.50
C ARG A 47 3.55 10.36 4.20
N TYR A 48 4.29 11.45 4.08
CA TYR A 48 5.10 11.76 2.90
C TYR A 48 6.61 11.68 3.14
N GLY A 49 7.04 11.03 4.22
CA GLY A 49 8.46 10.86 4.53
C GLY A 49 9.19 12.17 4.85
N MET A 50 8.46 13.23 5.21
CA MET A 50 9.04 14.53 5.53
C MET A 50 9.38 14.60 7.01
N ALA A 51 10.66 14.82 7.35
CA ALA A 51 11.08 15.03 8.72
C ALA A 51 10.60 16.39 9.25
N LYS A 52 9.75 16.39 10.29
CA LYS A 52 9.41 17.61 11.06
C LYS A 52 10.44 17.75 12.19
N HIS A 53 11.30 18.75 12.12
CA HIS A 53 12.10 19.15 13.28
C HIS A 53 11.17 19.75 14.34
N ILE A 54 11.12 19.13 15.51
CA ILE A 54 10.36 19.63 16.66
C ILE A 54 11.04 20.92 17.14
N LYS A 55 10.33 22.06 17.10
CA LYS A 55 10.84 23.32 17.65
C LYS A 55 10.71 23.30 19.17
N GLU A 56 11.61 23.97 19.88
CA GLU A 56 11.59 24.03 21.36
C GLU A 56 10.25 24.57 21.91
N ASP A 57 9.58 25.45 21.17
CA ASP A 57 8.25 25.97 21.49
C ASP A 57 7.15 24.89 21.52
N SER A 58 7.31 23.79 20.77
CA SER A 58 6.39 22.64 20.76
C SER A 58 6.33 21.90 22.10
N CYS A 59 7.36 22.04 22.95
CA CYS A 59 7.44 21.36 24.25
C CYS A 59 6.49 21.99 25.28
N ALA A 60 6.26 23.31 25.21
CA ALA A 60 5.29 24.01 26.06
C ALA A 60 3.85 23.59 25.72
N TYR A 61 3.55 23.40 24.43
CA TYR A 61 2.25 22.88 23.97
C TYR A 61 2.05 21.40 24.36
N LEU A 62 3.07 20.55 24.24
CA LEU A 62 2.99 19.15 24.69
C LEU A 62 2.66 19.02 26.20
N LYS A 63 3.15 19.95 27.02
CA LYS A 63 2.86 19.98 28.46
C LYS A 63 1.42 20.40 28.76
N SER A 64 0.90 21.45 28.11
CA SER A 64 -0.50 21.83 28.26
C SER A 64 -1.45 20.76 27.70
N TRP A 65 -1.03 20.05 26.65
CA TRP A 65 -1.74 18.88 26.12
C TRP A 65 -1.74 17.71 27.11
N LEU A 66 -0.61 17.38 27.74
CA LEU A 66 -0.53 16.37 28.81
C LEU A 66 -1.43 16.65 30.00
N ASP A 67 -1.61 17.92 30.36
CA ASP A 67 -2.51 18.32 31.43
C ASP A 67 -3.98 18.25 30.98
N ALA A 68 -4.32 18.64 29.75
CA ALA A 68 -5.67 18.47 29.18
C ALA A 68 -6.04 16.99 28.94
N LEU A 69 -5.07 16.14 28.58
CA LEU A 69 -5.22 14.69 28.40
C LEU A 69 -5.66 13.98 29.70
N LYS A 70 -5.38 14.56 30.88
CA LYS A 70 -5.78 13.99 32.17
C LYS A 70 -7.22 14.36 32.58
N GLU A 71 -7.78 15.43 32.02
CA GLU A 71 -9.04 16.03 32.49
C GLU A 71 -10.28 15.50 31.72
N SER A 72 -10.18 15.10 30.44
CA SER A 72 -11.35 14.60 29.69
C SER A 72 -11.01 13.62 28.54
N PRO A 73 -11.16 12.30 28.75
CA PRO A 73 -10.93 11.28 27.71
C PRO A 73 -11.77 11.45 26.44
N GLN A 74 -12.97 12.02 26.57
CA GLN A 74 -13.87 12.25 25.44
C GLN A 74 -13.36 13.37 24.51
N PHE A 75 -12.76 14.43 25.07
CA PHE A 75 -12.14 15.51 24.31
C PHE A 75 -11.00 14.99 23.41
N ILE A 76 -10.20 14.06 23.93
CA ILE A 76 -9.11 13.43 23.18
C ILE A 76 -9.66 12.66 22.00
N LYS A 77 -10.66 11.81 22.25
CA LYS A 77 -11.26 10.95 21.21
C LYS A 77 -11.83 11.80 20.07
N THR A 78 -12.59 12.84 20.38
CA THR A 78 -13.17 13.71 19.35
C THR A 78 -12.11 14.52 18.60
N THR A 79 -11.08 15.00 19.30
CA THR A 79 -9.98 15.76 18.69
C THR A 79 -9.12 14.88 17.78
N LEU A 80 -8.79 13.66 18.19
CA LEU A 80 -8.05 12.72 17.34
C LEU A 80 -8.86 12.26 16.12
N LEU A 81 -10.19 12.13 16.25
CA LEU A 81 -11.06 11.88 15.10
C LEU A 81 -11.00 13.04 14.10
N ASP A 82 -11.01 14.28 14.56
CA ASP A 82 -10.89 15.46 13.70
C ASP A 82 -9.52 15.56 13.03
N VAL A 83 -8.44 15.28 13.78
CA VAL A 83 -7.06 15.14 13.24
C VAL A 83 -7.03 14.13 12.11
N LYS A 84 -7.64 12.96 12.33
CA LYS A 84 -7.66 11.86 11.37
C LYS A 84 -8.41 12.24 10.10
N LYS A 85 -9.61 12.78 10.22
CA LYS A 85 -10.43 13.25 9.09
C LYS A 85 -9.71 14.32 8.27
N ALA A 86 -9.12 15.31 8.95
CA ALA A 86 -8.38 16.39 8.30
C ALA A 86 -7.16 15.85 7.54
N THR A 87 -6.38 14.97 8.17
CA THR A 87 -5.21 14.33 7.55
C THR A 87 -5.62 13.52 6.32
N SER A 88 -6.68 12.71 6.42
CA SER A 88 -7.16 11.88 5.31
C SER A 88 -7.57 12.72 4.09
N LEU A 89 -8.29 13.82 4.32
CA LEU A 89 -8.75 14.72 3.25
C LEU A 89 -7.58 15.41 2.54
N ILE A 90 -6.56 15.85 3.30
CA ILE A 90 -5.32 16.39 2.72
C ILE A 90 -4.62 15.31 1.91
N THR A 91 -4.47 14.11 2.45
CA THR A 91 -3.69 13.08 1.79
C THR A 91 -4.34 12.63 0.49
N GLN A 92 -5.66 12.44 0.48
CA GLN A 92 -6.42 12.13 -0.74
C GLN A 92 -6.27 13.22 -1.81
N LYS A 93 -6.36 14.51 -1.42
CA LYS A 93 -6.20 15.60 -2.39
C LYS A 93 -4.78 15.69 -2.94
N VAL A 94 -3.77 15.50 -2.09
CA VAL A 94 -2.36 15.51 -2.50
C VAL A 94 -2.06 14.33 -3.42
N ASP A 95 -2.51 13.12 -3.05
CA ASP A 95 -2.36 11.90 -3.84
C ASP A 95 -3.05 12.06 -5.21
N LYS A 96 -4.27 12.62 -5.24
CA LYS A 96 -5.00 12.92 -6.49
C LYS A 96 -4.27 13.93 -7.37
N ILE A 97 -3.74 15.02 -6.80
CA ILE A 97 -2.98 16.02 -7.57
C ILE A 97 -1.69 15.40 -8.12
N ALA A 98 -1.01 14.54 -7.36
CA ALA A 98 0.17 13.83 -7.84
C ALA A 98 -0.17 12.94 -9.04
N GLN A 99 -1.28 12.19 -8.97
CA GLN A 99 -1.79 11.39 -10.10
C GLN A 99 -2.14 12.25 -11.32
N GLU A 100 -2.83 13.37 -11.13
CA GLU A 100 -3.18 14.29 -12.24
C GLU A 100 -1.92 14.88 -12.91
N LEU A 101 -0.88 15.20 -12.13
CA LEU A 101 0.41 15.69 -12.64
C LEU A 101 1.18 14.59 -13.40
N GLU A 102 1.16 13.35 -12.91
CA GLU A 102 1.76 12.20 -13.60
C GLU A 102 1.03 11.89 -14.93
N GLN A 103 -0.30 12.01 -14.96
CA GLN A 103 -1.10 11.83 -16.17
C GLN A 103 -0.86 12.93 -17.21
N GLN A 104 -0.68 14.19 -16.79
CA GLN A 104 -0.36 15.29 -17.71
C GLN A 104 1.03 15.18 -18.38
N VAL A 105 1.97 14.44 -17.77
CA VAL A 105 3.29 14.16 -18.36
C VAL A 105 3.22 13.01 -19.38
N GLY A 106 2.13 12.22 -19.38
CA GLY A 106 1.97 11.01 -20.21
C GLY A 106 1.06 11.13 -21.44
N GLU A 107 0.48 12.29 -21.75
CA GLU A 107 -0.47 12.41 -22.86
C GLU A 107 0.18 12.63 -24.25
N GLU A 108 0.68 11.54 -24.85
CA GLU A 108 0.44 11.25 -26.26
C GLU A 108 -0.24 9.87 -26.40
N GLN A 109 -1.56 9.90 -26.61
CA GLN A 109 -2.42 8.89 -27.25
C GLN A 109 -2.34 7.40 -26.82
N LYS A 110 -3.43 6.93 -26.18
CA LYS A 110 -4.38 5.93 -26.72
C LYS A 110 -5.50 5.70 -25.70
N THR A 111 -6.69 5.32 -26.15
CA THR A 111 -7.79 4.83 -25.30
C THR A 111 -7.27 3.78 -24.34
N ALA A 112 -7.06 4.18 -23.09
CA ALA A 112 -6.52 3.32 -22.06
C ALA A 112 -7.48 2.13 -21.85
N PRO A 113 -6.95 0.90 -21.71
CA PRO A 113 -7.76 -0.20 -21.22
C PRO A 113 -8.38 0.23 -19.88
N LYS A 114 -9.63 -0.19 -19.63
CA LYS A 114 -10.33 0.07 -18.37
C LYS A 114 -9.40 -0.32 -17.22
N GLU A 115 -8.92 0.66 -16.48
CA GLU A 115 -7.99 0.46 -15.37
C GLU A 115 -8.60 -0.57 -14.40
N LYS A 116 -7.83 -1.59 -14.02
CA LYS A 116 -8.34 -2.61 -13.08
C LYS A 116 -8.57 -1.93 -11.74
N MET A 117 -9.74 -2.17 -11.17
CA MET A 117 -10.13 -1.65 -9.86
C MET A 117 -10.05 -2.74 -8.81
N PHE A 118 -9.54 -2.37 -7.66
CA PHE A 118 -9.45 -3.16 -6.44
C PHE A 118 -10.34 -2.56 -5.36
N TYR A 119 -10.64 -3.34 -4.33
CA TYR A 119 -11.56 -3.02 -3.25
C TYR A 119 -10.89 -3.32 -1.92
N SER A 120 -10.53 -2.28 -1.17
CA SER A 120 -9.99 -2.39 0.18
C SER A 120 -11.13 -2.33 1.18
N SER A 121 -11.27 -3.36 2.02
CA SER A 121 -12.19 -3.33 3.16
C SER A 121 -11.77 -2.23 4.12
N VAL A 122 -12.69 -1.34 4.45
CA VAL A 122 -12.44 -0.22 5.38
C VAL A 122 -13.37 -0.22 6.58
N ALA A 123 -14.51 -0.93 6.51
CA ALA A 123 -15.36 -1.17 7.67
C ALA A 123 -16.16 -2.47 7.51
N TYR A 124 -16.08 -3.34 8.51
CA TYR A 124 -16.88 -4.57 8.59
C TYR A 124 -17.90 -4.46 9.73
N LEU A 125 -19.18 -4.48 9.39
CA LEU A 125 -20.30 -4.23 10.30
C LEU A 125 -21.14 -5.50 10.46
N GLN A 126 -21.07 -6.08 11.65
CA GLN A 126 -21.77 -7.33 12.00
C GLN A 126 -22.64 -7.20 13.26
N SER A 127 -22.52 -6.10 14.01
CA SER A 127 -23.31 -5.91 15.22
C SER A 127 -24.70 -5.42 14.83
N GLY A 128 -25.75 -5.93 15.50
CA GLY A 128 -27.14 -5.55 15.21
C GLY A 128 -27.41 -4.05 15.35
N ASN A 129 -26.62 -3.33 16.16
CA ASN A 129 -26.73 -1.88 16.30
C ASN A 129 -26.17 -1.14 15.06
N ASP A 130 -25.07 -1.64 14.50
CA ASP A 130 -24.43 -1.04 13.32
C ASP A 130 -25.22 -1.37 12.05
N THR A 131 -25.67 -2.62 11.91
CA THR A 131 -26.42 -3.08 10.74
C THR A 131 -27.82 -2.48 10.70
N ALA A 132 -28.48 -2.25 11.84
CA ALA A 132 -29.84 -1.70 11.89
C ALA A 132 -29.97 -0.34 11.18
N ARG A 133 -28.94 0.52 11.25
CA ARG A 133 -28.96 1.82 10.55
C ARG A 133 -28.93 1.62 9.03
N LEU A 134 -28.11 0.71 8.53
CA LEU A 134 -28.01 0.39 7.09
C LEU A 134 -29.22 -0.43 6.59
N ASP A 135 -29.73 -1.34 7.43
CA ASP A 135 -30.95 -2.12 7.15
C ASP A 135 -32.15 -1.20 6.92
N ALA A 136 -32.25 -0.11 7.69
CA ALA A 136 -33.33 0.86 7.53
C ALA A 136 -33.36 1.53 6.15
N PHE A 137 -32.19 1.75 5.54
CA PHE A 137 -32.07 2.26 4.17
C PHE A 137 -32.30 1.15 3.14
N ARG A 138 -31.67 -0.03 3.32
CA ARG A 138 -31.82 -1.19 2.42
C ARG A 138 -33.28 -1.61 2.29
N ASN A 139 -34.00 -1.73 3.41
CA ASN A 139 -35.40 -2.15 3.43
C ASN A 139 -36.35 -1.13 2.78
N LYS A 140 -35.94 0.14 2.69
CA LYS A 140 -36.67 1.19 1.97
C LYS A 140 -36.28 1.28 0.49
N GLY A 141 -35.24 0.59 0.06
CA GLY A 141 -34.65 0.71 -1.28
C GLY A 141 -33.87 2.01 -1.50
N ASP A 142 -33.49 2.72 -0.43
CA ASP A 142 -32.73 3.97 -0.51
C ASP A 142 -31.22 3.69 -0.46
N TYR A 143 -30.67 3.27 -1.60
CA TYR A 143 -29.25 2.90 -1.71
C TYR A 143 -28.30 4.09 -1.71
N GLU A 144 -28.75 5.27 -2.13
CA GLU A 144 -27.95 6.52 -2.07
C GLU A 144 -27.78 6.99 -0.63
N GLY A 145 -28.85 6.94 0.17
CA GLY A 145 -28.79 7.17 1.61
C GLY A 145 -27.93 6.13 2.33
N LEU A 146 -28.01 4.86 1.91
CA LEU A 146 -27.19 3.78 2.43
C LEU A 146 -25.70 4.03 2.17
N LEU A 147 -25.32 4.38 0.94
CA LEU A 147 -23.94 4.71 0.58
C LEU A 147 -23.43 5.93 1.36
N THR A 148 -24.25 6.97 1.48
CA THR A 148 -23.92 8.16 2.28
C THR A 148 -23.62 7.79 3.74
N LEU A 149 -24.45 6.96 4.36
CA LEU A 149 -24.24 6.48 5.72
C LEU A 149 -23.01 5.56 5.81
N ALA A 150 -22.80 4.66 4.85
CA ALA A 150 -21.66 3.75 4.82
C ALA A 150 -20.33 4.52 4.82
N LYS A 151 -20.25 5.64 4.10
CA LYS A 151 -19.09 6.54 4.11
C LYS A 151 -18.80 7.15 5.48
N GLU A 152 -19.77 7.27 6.38
CA GLU A 152 -19.52 7.74 7.76
C GLU A 152 -18.68 6.75 8.58
N TYR A 153 -18.71 5.47 8.22
CA TYR A 153 -17.90 4.42 8.87
C TYR A 153 -16.45 4.40 8.37
N TYR A 154 -16.19 5.02 7.22
CA TYR A 154 -14.82 5.19 6.75
C TYR A 154 -14.08 6.17 7.66
N ASP A 155 -13.03 5.68 8.29
CA ASP A 155 -12.29 6.42 9.29
C ASP A 155 -11.06 7.15 8.71
N GLY A 156 -10.77 6.99 7.41
CA GLY A 156 -9.66 7.65 6.73
C GLY A 156 -8.38 6.83 6.61
N ASN A 157 -8.39 5.53 6.96
CA ASN A 157 -7.19 4.68 6.97
C ASN A 157 -6.56 4.42 5.59
N GLY A 158 -7.27 4.71 4.49
CA GLY A 158 -6.81 4.39 3.13
C GLY A 158 -6.91 2.90 2.81
N MET A 159 -6.09 2.46 1.86
CA MET A 159 -5.96 1.05 1.47
C MET A 159 -5.20 0.25 2.55
N ASP A 160 -5.68 -0.94 2.88
CA ASP A 160 -4.97 -1.97 3.66
C ASP A 160 -4.62 -3.12 2.72
N GLU A 161 -3.33 -3.41 2.52
CA GLU A 161 -2.86 -4.44 1.59
C GLU A 161 -3.43 -5.82 1.91
N LYS A 162 -3.67 -6.11 3.20
CA LYS A 162 -4.18 -7.41 3.66
C LYS A 162 -5.62 -7.62 3.25
N ASP A 163 -6.40 -6.54 3.31
CA ASP A 163 -7.84 -6.56 3.14
C ASP A 163 -8.26 -5.87 1.82
N THR A 164 -7.38 -5.92 0.81
CA THR A 164 -7.63 -5.41 -0.55
C THR A 164 -7.78 -6.53 -1.57
N TYR A 165 -8.80 -6.45 -2.42
CA TYR A 165 -9.18 -7.55 -3.31
C TYR A 165 -9.53 -7.09 -4.72
N ALA A 166 -9.41 -7.98 -5.71
CA ALA A 166 -9.75 -7.70 -7.11
C ALA A 166 -11.28 -7.66 -7.36
N SER A 167 -12.08 -8.13 -6.39
CA SER A 167 -13.54 -8.16 -6.44
C SER A 167 -14.10 -7.66 -5.11
N PRO A 168 -15.26 -7.00 -5.07
CA PRO A 168 -15.91 -6.66 -3.80
C PRO A 168 -16.62 -7.87 -3.17
N LEU A 169 -16.91 -8.91 -3.96
CA LEU A 169 -17.60 -10.12 -3.51
C LEU A 169 -16.55 -11.16 -3.09
N GLN A 170 -16.31 -11.27 -1.79
CA GLN A 170 -15.26 -12.12 -1.20
C GLN A 170 -15.79 -13.46 -0.70
N ASN A 171 -17.07 -13.50 -0.33
CA ASN A 171 -17.71 -14.63 0.31
C ASN A 171 -18.95 -15.08 -0.45
N ARG A 172 -19.31 -16.35 -0.26
CA ARG A 172 -20.57 -16.86 -0.80
C ARG A 172 -21.74 -16.13 -0.15
N GLY A 173 -22.63 -15.61 -0.98
CA GLY A 173 -23.81 -14.88 -0.53
C GLY A 173 -23.57 -13.38 -0.28
N ASP A 174 -22.38 -12.88 -0.64
CA ASP A 174 -22.17 -11.44 -0.82
C ASP A 174 -23.00 -10.93 -1.99
N ASP A 175 -23.62 -9.77 -1.76
CA ASP A 175 -24.39 -9.02 -2.74
C ASP A 175 -23.89 -7.58 -2.75
N LEU A 176 -23.50 -7.09 -3.93
CA LEU A 176 -23.06 -5.72 -4.10
C LEU A 176 -24.31 -4.83 -4.17
N LEU A 177 -24.58 -4.10 -3.08
CA LEU A 177 -25.79 -3.29 -2.98
C LEU A 177 -25.70 -1.99 -3.78
N ILE A 178 -24.56 -1.32 -3.71
CA ILE A 178 -24.31 -0.03 -4.36
C ILE A 178 -22.81 0.24 -4.44
N GLU A 179 -22.39 0.93 -5.49
CA GLU A 179 -21.05 1.49 -5.62
C GLU A 179 -21.09 2.86 -6.31
N ASP A 180 -20.08 3.68 -6.03
CA ASP A 180 -19.82 4.91 -6.77
C ASP A 180 -18.37 4.93 -7.29
N LYS A 181 -17.81 6.12 -7.48
CA LYS A 181 -16.42 6.28 -7.92
C LYS A 181 -15.41 5.74 -6.89
N ASP A 182 -15.68 5.94 -5.60
CA ASP A 182 -14.68 5.80 -4.54
C ASP A 182 -15.02 4.67 -3.55
N PHE A 183 -16.29 4.26 -3.45
CA PHE A 183 -16.75 3.27 -2.47
C PHE A 183 -17.68 2.22 -3.06
N ALA A 184 -17.70 1.05 -2.43
CA ALA A 184 -18.66 -0.02 -2.65
C ALA A 184 -19.22 -0.49 -1.30
N VAL A 185 -20.50 -0.86 -1.27
CA VAL A 185 -21.15 -1.45 -0.09
C VAL A 185 -21.66 -2.83 -0.43
N VAL A 186 -21.13 -3.82 0.28
CA VAL A 186 -21.45 -5.24 0.12
C VAL A 186 -22.27 -5.69 1.31
N TYR A 187 -23.26 -6.54 1.06
CA TYR A 187 -24.09 -7.15 2.07
C TYR A 187 -24.03 -8.67 1.99
N ASN A 188 -23.86 -9.35 3.12
CA ASN A 188 -23.93 -10.80 3.18
C ASN A 188 -25.12 -11.26 4.02
N GLY A 189 -26.14 -11.81 3.35
CA GLY A 189 -27.33 -12.35 4.00
C GLY A 189 -27.16 -13.76 4.58
N SER A 190 -26.08 -14.47 4.23
CA SER A 190 -25.86 -15.88 4.61
C SER A 190 -25.34 -16.06 6.03
N VAL A 191 -24.73 -15.01 6.62
CA VAL A 191 -24.11 -15.04 7.96
C VAL A 191 -24.86 -14.20 9.00
N GLY A 192 -26.17 -14.03 8.83
CA GLY A 192 -27.00 -13.25 9.75
C GLY A 192 -27.10 -11.76 9.42
N GLY A 193 -26.68 -11.37 8.21
CA GLY A 193 -26.82 -10.01 7.69
C GLY A 193 -25.67 -9.10 8.12
N THR A 194 -24.56 -9.14 7.39
CA THR A 194 -23.40 -8.27 7.62
C THR A 194 -23.23 -7.28 6.47
N TYR A 195 -22.58 -6.16 6.75
CA TYR A 195 -22.22 -5.17 5.76
C TYR A 195 -20.72 -4.96 5.73
N GLU A 196 -20.17 -4.80 4.54
CA GLU A 196 -18.79 -4.46 4.31
C GLU A 196 -18.72 -3.20 3.46
N VAL A 197 -18.02 -2.19 3.96
CA VAL A 197 -17.75 -0.95 3.25
C VAL A 197 -16.35 -1.06 2.69
N MET A 198 -16.23 -0.91 1.37
CA MET A 198 -14.96 -1.03 0.67
C MET A 198 -14.61 0.28 -0.04
N LEU A 199 -13.35 0.67 0.07
CA LEU A 199 -12.73 1.74 -0.69
C LEU A 199 -12.24 1.19 -2.03
N LYS A 200 -12.53 1.89 -3.12
CA LYS A 200 -12.08 1.54 -4.47
C LYS A 200 -10.69 2.12 -4.70
N CYS A 201 -9.77 1.27 -5.15
CA CYS A 201 -8.38 1.61 -5.43
C CYS A 201 -8.04 1.21 -6.86
N SER A 202 -7.33 2.07 -7.58
CA SER A 202 -6.77 1.74 -8.89
C SER A 202 -5.63 0.73 -8.75
N GLU A 203 -5.36 -0.04 -9.82
CA GLU A 203 -4.18 -0.90 -9.86
C GLU A 203 -2.88 -0.11 -9.63
N GLN A 204 -2.79 1.13 -10.11
CA GLN A 204 -1.61 1.97 -9.88
C GLN A 204 -1.43 2.33 -8.39
N GLU A 205 -2.51 2.61 -7.66
CA GLU A 205 -2.45 2.82 -6.21
C GLU A 205 -1.98 1.56 -5.47
N VAL A 206 -2.46 0.38 -5.88
CA VAL A 206 -1.99 -0.91 -5.34
C VAL A 206 -0.50 -1.09 -5.60
N ARG A 207 -0.02 -0.84 -6.83
CA ARG A 207 1.40 -0.92 -7.20
C ARG A 207 2.27 0.04 -6.38
N ASN A 208 1.77 1.26 -6.15
CA ASN A 208 2.44 2.25 -5.32
C ASN A 208 2.53 1.78 -3.86
N HIS A 209 1.47 1.19 -3.32
CA HIS A 209 1.46 0.59 -1.99
C HIS A 209 2.46 -0.57 -1.86
N ILE A 210 2.48 -1.50 -2.81
CA ILE A 210 3.45 -2.61 -2.84
C ILE A 210 4.89 -2.08 -2.82
N THR A 211 5.20 -1.08 -3.65
CA THR A 211 6.54 -0.47 -3.72
C THR A 211 6.95 0.17 -2.39
N ARG A 212 5.98 0.69 -1.65
CA ARG A 212 6.22 1.50 -0.46
C ARG A 212 6.24 0.69 0.84
N TYR A 213 5.40 -0.33 0.93
CA TYR A 213 5.13 -1.07 2.16
C TYR A 213 5.46 -2.56 2.06
N GLY A 214 5.78 -3.06 0.87
CA GLY A 214 6.02 -4.48 0.64
C GLY A 214 4.72 -5.29 0.63
N ILE A 215 4.85 -6.61 0.74
CA ILE A 215 3.73 -7.57 0.69
C ILE A 215 3.65 -8.50 1.90
N ASP A 216 4.45 -8.24 2.95
CA ASP A 216 4.46 -9.03 4.19
C ASP A 216 3.04 -9.32 4.72
N ARG A 217 2.19 -8.30 4.65
CA ARG A 217 0.78 -8.36 5.08
C ARG A 217 -0.16 -8.05 3.92
N ALA A 218 0.02 -8.71 2.77
CA ALA A 218 -0.85 -8.54 1.60
C ALA A 218 -1.82 -9.70 1.38
N SER A 219 -2.99 -9.39 0.82
CA SER A 219 -3.94 -10.36 0.28
C SER A 219 -3.36 -11.14 -0.90
N ASN A 220 -4.01 -12.24 -1.30
CA ASN A 220 -3.58 -12.99 -2.49
C ASN A 220 -3.66 -12.14 -3.76
N ASP A 221 -4.69 -11.30 -3.89
CA ASP A 221 -4.87 -10.45 -5.08
C ASP A 221 -3.77 -9.38 -5.17
N VAL A 222 -3.38 -8.77 -4.04
CA VAL A 222 -2.26 -7.82 -4.00
C VAL A 222 -0.93 -8.53 -4.29
N ARG A 223 -0.75 -9.77 -3.81
CA ARG A 223 0.42 -10.60 -4.15
C ARG A 223 0.49 -10.91 -5.64
N GLU A 224 -0.64 -11.19 -6.30
CA GLU A 224 -0.66 -11.39 -7.75
C GLU A 224 -0.24 -10.13 -8.52
N VAL A 225 -0.60 -8.93 -8.05
CA VAL A 225 -0.10 -7.67 -8.62
C VAL A 225 1.42 -7.54 -8.43
N ALA A 226 1.96 -7.92 -7.27
CA ALA A 226 3.41 -7.90 -7.05
C ALA A 226 4.15 -8.86 -8.01
N LYS A 227 3.58 -10.04 -8.28
CA LYS A 227 4.12 -10.97 -9.29
C LYS A 227 4.08 -10.38 -10.69
N ASP A 228 2.98 -9.71 -11.06
CA ASP A 228 2.87 -8.99 -12.34
C ASP A 228 3.96 -7.90 -12.47
N MET A 229 4.15 -7.08 -11.42
CA MET A 229 5.18 -6.05 -11.37
C MET A 229 6.59 -6.64 -11.56
N THR A 230 6.89 -7.74 -10.90
CA THR A 230 8.20 -8.42 -11.01
C THR A 230 8.39 -9.03 -12.41
N ALA A 231 7.38 -9.70 -12.96
CA ALA A 231 7.43 -10.24 -14.32
C ALA A 231 7.67 -9.14 -15.37
N GLU A 232 6.95 -8.03 -15.29
CA GLU A 232 7.14 -6.86 -16.15
C GLU A 232 8.57 -6.31 -16.05
N ARG A 233 9.12 -6.22 -14.84
CA ARG A 233 10.50 -5.77 -14.60
C ARG A 233 11.52 -6.70 -15.25
N PHE A 234 11.37 -8.02 -15.12
CA PHE A 234 12.26 -8.99 -15.75
C PHE A 234 12.17 -8.96 -17.28
N VAL A 235 10.98 -8.78 -17.85
CA VAL A 235 10.80 -8.58 -19.29
C VAL A 235 11.52 -7.32 -19.77
N ALA A 236 11.39 -6.20 -19.04
CA ALA A 236 12.07 -4.95 -19.37
C ALA A 236 13.60 -5.09 -19.31
N MET A 237 14.13 -5.83 -18.33
CA MET A 237 15.56 -6.12 -18.23
C MET A 237 16.07 -6.96 -19.40
N ALA A 238 15.34 -8.02 -19.77
CA ALA A 238 15.70 -8.90 -20.86
C ALA A 238 15.80 -8.18 -22.22
N GLN A 239 15.04 -7.10 -22.43
CA GLN A 239 15.15 -6.25 -23.62
C GLN A 239 16.46 -5.47 -23.69
N GLN A 240 17.08 -5.15 -22.55
CA GLN A 240 18.35 -4.43 -22.48
C GLN A 240 19.54 -5.38 -22.46
N LYS A 241 19.56 -6.29 -21.47
CA LYS A 241 20.58 -7.32 -21.28
C LYS A 241 20.00 -8.42 -20.41
N ILE A 242 20.04 -9.65 -20.91
CA ILE A 242 19.58 -10.82 -20.15
C ILE A 242 20.43 -10.94 -18.88
N PRO A 243 19.81 -10.98 -17.68
CA PRO A 243 20.54 -11.13 -16.43
C PRO A 243 21.24 -12.49 -16.40
N ALA A 244 22.53 -12.46 -16.06
CA ALA A 244 23.37 -13.66 -15.99
C ALA A 244 24.44 -13.52 -14.92
N PHE A 245 24.81 -14.64 -14.32
CA PHE A 245 25.94 -14.76 -13.40
C PHE A 245 27.08 -15.53 -14.04
N GLU A 246 28.30 -15.07 -13.80
CA GLU A 246 29.53 -15.78 -14.12
C GLU A 246 29.98 -16.55 -12.88
N MET A 247 29.98 -17.87 -12.96
CA MET A 247 30.39 -18.75 -11.86
C MET A 247 31.92 -18.84 -11.77
N PRO A 248 32.50 -19.17 -10.60
CA PRO A 248 33.95 -19.34 -10.43
C PRO A 248 34.57 -20.36 -11.40
N ASN A 249 33.83 -21.42 -11.75
CA ASN A 249 34.25 -22.40 -12.75
C ASN A 249 34.23 -21.88 -14.22
N GLY A 250 33.82 -20.62 -14.45
CA GLY A 250 33.68 -19.98 -15.75
C GLY A 250 32.35 -20.23 -16.46
N GLU A 251 31.40 -20.92 -15.83
CA GLU A 251 30.08 -21.20 -16.38
C GLU A 251 29.16 -19.97 -16.29
N MET A 252 28.45 -19.67 -17.38
CA MET A 252 27.47 -18.58 -17.42
C MET A 252 26.07 -19.12 -17.16
N LEU A 253 25.42 -18.64 -16.10
CA LEU A 253 24.06 -19.01 -15.75
C LEU A 253 23.11 -17.81 -15.96
N TYR A 254 22.02 -18.03 -16.66
CA TYR A 254 21.01 -17.02 -16.96
C TYR A 254 19.81 -17.13 -16.02
N LEU A 255 19.12 -16.02 -15.81
CA LEU A 255 17.99 -15.92 -14.89
C LEU A 255 16.71 -15.52 -15.60
N GLU A 256 15.62 -16.18 -15.23
CA GLU A 256 14.26 -15.79 -15.58
C GLU A 256 13.38 -15.80 -14.33
N TYR A 257 12.40 -14.91 -14.27
CA TYR A 257 11.40 -14.93 -13.22
C TYR A 257 10.19 -15.77 -13.66
N ASN A 258 9.87 -16.77 -12.86
CA ASN A 258 8.72 -17.63 -13.03
C ASN A 258 7.55 -17.09 -12.19
N ARG A 259 6.61 -16.44 -12.88
CA ARG A 259 5.42 -15.83 -12.27
C ARG A 259 4.49 -16.85 -11.62
N GLU A 260 4.44 -18.08 -12.13
CA GLU A 260 3.52 -19.10 -11.60
C GLU A 260 3.99 -19.63 -10.24
N SER A 261 5.29 -19.93 -10.12
CA SER A 261 5.90 -20.42 -8.88
C SER A 261 6.44 -19.32 -7.96
N ASP A 262 6.42 -18.06 -8.40
CA ASP A 262 6.95 -16.90 -7.69
C ASP A 262 8.45 -17.07 -7.32
N SER A 263 9.24 -17.43 -8.32
CA SER A 263 10.63 -17.84 -8.15
C SER A 263 11.55 -17.37 -9.27
N LEU A 264 12.85 -17.32 -8.99
CA LEU A 264 13.91 -17.14 -9.96
C LEU A 264 14.41 -18.49 -10.43
N ASP A 265 14.21 -18.77 -11.70
CA ASP A 265 14.75 -19.93 -12.38
C ASP A 265 16.14 -19.57 -12.95
N VAL A 266 17.13 -20.42 -12.67
CA VAL A 266 18.52 -20.21 -13.05
C VAL A 266 19.02 -21.40 -13.85
N GLY A 267 19.62 -21.15 -15.01
CA GLY A 267 20.13 -22.23 -15.85
C GLY A 267 20.77 -21.78 -17.15
N HIS A 268 20.79 -22.70 -18.12
CA HIS A 268 21.40 -22.47 -19.44
C HIS A 268 20.37 -22.04 -20.45
N VAL A 269 20.73 -21.08 -21.30
CA VAL A 269 19.88 -20.74 -22.45
C VAL A 269 20.03 -21.81 -23.52
N THR A 270 18.91 -22.34 -23.99
CA THR A 270 18.84 -23.30 -25.09
C THR A 270 17.98 -22.74 -26.22
N ASN A 271 17.92 -23.44 -27.35
CA ASN A 271 17.03 -23.09 -28.45
C ASN A 271 15.53 -23.13 -28.07
N ALA A 272 15.18 -23.76 -26.94
CA ALA A 272 13.81 -23.86 -26.42
C ALA A 272 13.51 -22.86 -25.28
N GLY A 273 14.45 -21.98 -24.94
CA GLY A 273 14.36 -21.09 -23.78
C GLY A 273 15.33 -21.50 -22.66
N LEU A 274 15.13 -20.96 -21.46
CA LEU A 274 15.93 -21.28 -20.29
C LEU A 274 15.68 -22.73 -19.84
N ALA A 275 16.73 -23.55 -19.85
CA ALA A 275 16.75 -24.85 -19.19
C ALA A 275 17.13 -24.65 -17.71
N ALA A 276 16.13 -24.38 -16.88
CA ALA A 276 16.28 -24.19 -15.45
C ALA A 276 16.95 -25.40 -14.77
N ARG A 277 18.01 -25.15 -14.01
CA ARG A 277 18.70 -26.14 -13.15
C ARG A 277 18.38 -25.91 -11.68
N HIS A 278 18.23 -24.65 -11.29
CA HIS A 278 17.98 -24.24 -9.92
C HIS A 278 16.81 -23.27 -9.89
N THR A 279 16.03 -23.33 -8.81
CA THR A 279 14.89 -22.44 -8.59
C THR A 279 14.97 -21.88 -7.18
N PHE A 280 14.89 -20.57 -7.04
CA PHE A 280 14.96 -19.87 -5.76
C PHE A 280 13.72 -19.02 -5.54
N PRO A 281 13.11 -19.00 -4.34
CA PRO A 281 11.95 -18.15 -4.08
C PRO A 281 12.32 -16.67 -4.26
N TYR A 282 11.39 -15.88 -4.79
CA TYR A 282 11.56 -14.43 -4.91
C TYR A 282 10.91 -13.73 -3.70
N ASP A 283 11.66 -12.84 -3.05
CA ASP A 283 11.16 -12.02 -1.94
C ASP A 283 10.82 -10.62 -2.44
N HIS A 284 9.52 -10.31 -2.51
CA HIS A 284 9.03 -9.00 -2.96
C HIS A 284 9.17 -7.89 -1.91
N ASN A 285 9.55 -8.20 -0.68
CA ASN A 285 9.89 -7.17 0.32
C ASN A 285 11.35 -6.71 0.16
N GLU A 286 12.16 -7.49 -0.54
CA GLU A 286 13.55 -7.18 -0.82
C GLU A 286 13.71 -6.55 -2.21
N THR A 287 14.81 -5.81 -2.37
CA THR A 287 15.14 -5.25 -3.69
C THR A 287 15.50 -6.37 -4.68
N LEU A 288 15.37 -6.08 -5.97
CA LEU A 288 15.84 -7.00 -7.01
C LEU A 288 17.32 -7.38 -6.80
N ASP A 289 18.17 -6.40 -6.51
CA ASP A 289 19.61 -6.65 -6.32
C ASP A 289 19.87 -7.56 -5.10
N ALA A 290 19.11 -7.40 -4.01
CA ALA A 290 19.20 -8.26 -2.85
C ALA A 290 18.77 -9.71 -3.17
N ASN A 291 17.68 -9.88 -3.94
CA ASN A 291 17.26 -11.19 -4.43
C ASN A 291 18.35 -11.85 -5.30
N LEU A 292 18.87 -11.10 -6.28
CA LEU A 292 19.93 -11.60 -7.17
C LEU A 292 21.22 -11.93 -6.42
N GLN A 293 21.60 -11.10 -5.45
CA GLN A 293 22.77 -11.36 -4.59
C GLN A 293 22.58 -12.64 -3.78
N ASN A 294 21.42 -12.84 -3.15
CA ASN A 294 21.10 -14.05 -2.38
C ASN A 294 21.18 -15.32 -3.25
N VAL A 295 20.64 -15.26 -4.47
CA VAL A 295 20.76 -16.36 -5.44
C VAL A 295 22.23 -16.62 -5.80
N ASN A 296 22.99 -15.57 -6.13
CA ASN A 296 24.40 -15.71 -6.49
C ASN A 296 25.24 -16.29 -5.34
N GLU A 297 25.03 -15.87 -4.11
CA GLU A 297 25.70 -16.42 -2.92
C GLU A 297 25.44 -17.93 -2.78
N LYS A 298 24.17 -18.35 -2.89
CA LYS A 298 23.80 -19.77 -2.83
C LYS A 298 24.41 -20.59 -3.95
N LEU A 299 24.49 -20.05 -5.17
CA LEU A 299 25.12 -20.75 -6.30
C LEU A 299 26.63 -20.91 -6.09
N ASN A 300 27.31 -19.90 -5.56
CA ASN A 300 28.75 -19.97 -5.27
C ASN A 300 29.10 -20.99 -4.17
N GLU A 301 28.15 -21.33 -3.29
CA GLU A 301 28.32 -22.38 -2.28
C GLU A 301 28.22 -23.80 -2.85
N MET A 302 27.71 -23.96 -4.08
CA MET A 302 27.54 -25.29 -4.69
C MET A 302 28.85 -25.80 -5.30
N GLU A 303 29.22 -27.04 -4.97
CA GLU A 303 30.46 -27.68 -5.46
C GLU A 303 30.57 -27.73 -6.99
N GLU A 304 29.44 -27.83 -7.70
CA GLU A 304 29.43 -27.88 -9.18
C GLU A 304 29.94 -26.58 -9.85
N TYR A 305 29.88 -25.45 -9.12
CA TYR A 305 30.25 -24.12 -9.62
C TYR A 305 31.59 -23.61 -9.06
N GLN A 306 32.22 -24.35 -8.16
CA GLN A 306 33.53 -24.00 -7.62
C GLN A 306 34.66 -24.21 -8.64
N GLU A 307 35.76 -23.46 -8.51
CA GLU A 307 36.95 -23.67 -9.33
C GLU A 307 37.43 -25.12 -9.17
N LYS A 308 37.56 -25.83 -10.29
CA LYS A 308 38.21 -27.14 -10.27
C LYS A 308 39.69 -26.92 -9.95
N GLU A 309 40.13 -27.36 -8.77
CA GLU A 309 41.55 -27.53 -8.50
C GLU A 309 42.12 -28.44 -9.60
N GLN A 310 42.92 -27.87 -10.51
CA GLN A 310 43.73 -28.68 -11.40
C GLN A 310 44.76 -29.38 -10.51
N GLU A 311 44.53 -30.65 -10.17
CA GLU A 311 45.60 -31.55 -9.76
C GLU A 311 46.61 -31.60 -10.90
N VAL A 312 47.67 -30.79 -10.78
CA VAL A 312 48.86 -30.90 -11.62
C VAL A 312 49.53 -32.22 -11.25
N GLU A 313 49.11 -33.30 -11.91
CA GLU A 313 49.75 -34.61 -11.82
C GLU A 313 51.17 -34.48 -12.38
N TYR A 314 52.13 -34.17 -11.50
CA TYR A 314 53.56 -34.20 -11.81
C TYR A 314 53.99 -35.66 -12.06
N GLN A 315 53.75 -36.18 -13.27
CA GLN A 315 54.46 -37.34 -13.78
C GLN A 315 55.90 -36.95 -14.17
N GLY A 316 56.73 -36.68 -13.16
CA GLY A 316 58.17 -36.59 -13.28
C GLY A 316 58.78 -37.99 -13.34
N GLY A 317 58.83 -38.56 -14.53
CA GLY A 317 59.41 -39.88 -14.78
C GLY A 317 60.87 -39.99 -14.30
N MET A 318 61.14 -41.00 -13.47
CA MET A 318 62.49 -41.47 -13.20
C MET A 318 63.14 -41.97 -14.49
N ARG A 319 64.32 -41.45 -14.82
CA ARG A 319 65.34 -42.18 -15.58
C ARG A 319 66.66 -42.10 -14.82
N ARG A 320 67.09 -43.26 -14.30
CA ARG A 320 68.48 -43.56 -13.96
C ARG A 320 69.22 -44.00 -15.20
#